data_AF-A0A2E1FX54-F1
#
_entry.id   AF-A0A2E1FX54-F1
#
_cell.length_a   1.000
_cell.length_b   1.000
_cell.length_c   1.000
_cell.angle_alpha   90.00
_cell.angle_beta   90.00
_cell.angle_gamma   90.00
#
_symmetry.space_group_name_H-M   'P 1'
#
loop_
_entity.id
_entity.type
_entity.pdbx_description
1 polymer ?
#
loop_
_entity_poly.entity_id
_entity_poly.type
_entity_poly.pdbx_seq_one_letter_code
_entity_poly.pdbx_strand_id
1 'polypeptide(L)'
;MIEQLPLSEVIVTAKQKLSSASACLNDSAAFKDAIAEFDMWLSKHKALFSASAPVQMNEREEINQLIHQVTRLELQARYNISLVSDMQGYIHGQLEDTTTPHTPYRR
;
A
#
# COMPACT_ATOMS: atom_id res chain seq x y z
N MET A 1 -24.09 -20.56 -1.60
CA MET A 1 -23.52 -20.65 -2.96
C MET A 1 -22.65 -19.43 -3.14
N ILE A 2 -21.33 -19.59 -3.30
CA ILE A 2 -20.47 -18.47 -3.66
C ILE A 2 -20.61 -18.36 -5.17
N GLU A 3 -21.36 -17.36 -5.66
CA GLU A 3 -21.36 -17.02 -7.07
C GLU A 3 -19.91 -16.72 -7.46
N GLN A 4 -19.28 -17.65 -8.17
CA GLN A 4 -17.95 -17.44 -8.70
C GLN A 4 -18.06 -16.41 -9.82
N LEU A 5 -17.79 -15.15 -9.48
CA LEU A 5 -17.58 -14.11 -10.47
C LEU A 5 -16.51 -14.59 -11.47
N PRO A 6 -16.73 -14.39 -12.79
CA PRO A 6 -15.74 -14.74 -13.79
C PRO A 6 -14.44 -13.97 -13.52
N LEU A 7 -13.29 -14.58 -13.85
CA LEU A 7 -11.96 -14.00 -13.57
C LEU A 7 -11.80 -12.57 -14.11
N SER A 8 -12.45 -12.25 -15.23
CA SER A 8 -12.51 -10.91 -15.81
C SER A 8 -13.14 -9.88 -14.87
N GLU A 9 -14.30 -10.18 -14.26
CA GLU A 9 -14.99 -9.31 -13.30
C GLU A 9 -14.15 -9.13 -12.02
N VAL A 10 -13.47 -10.20 -11.60
CA VAL A 10 -12.54 -10.19 -10.46
C VAL A 10 -11.37 -9.24 -10.76
N ILE A 11 -10.75 -9.34 -11.93
CA ILE A 11 -9.66 -8.44 -12.36
C ILE A 11 -10.12 -6.97 -12.42
N VAL A 12 -11.29 -6.70 -13.00
CA VAL A 12 -11.85 -5.33 -13.09
C VAL A 12 -12.09 -4.75 -11.70
N THR A 13 -12.69 -5.54 -10.81
CA THR A 13 -12.94 -5.14 -9.43
C THR A 13 -11.64 -4.88 -8.68
N ALA A 14 -10.61 -5.71 -8.90
CA ALA A 14 -9.29 -5.52 -8.31
C ALA A 14 -8.65 -4.20 -8.75
N LYS A 15 -8.73 -3.88 -10.05
CA LYS A 15 -8.23 -2.61 -10.60
C LYS A 15 -8.98 -1.41 -10.01
N GLN A 16 -10.30 -1.51 -9.86
CA GLN A 16 -11.11 -0.44 -9.29
C GLN A 16 -10.77 -0.18 -7.81
N LYS A 17 -10.61 -1.24 -7.02
CA LYS A 17 -10.19 -1.13 -5.61
C LYS A 17 -8.79 -0.53 -5.45
N LEU A 18 -7.84 -0.93 -6.30
CA LEU A 18 -6.49 -0.34 -6.31
C LEU A 18 -6.50 1.12 -6.74
N SER A 19 -7.34 1.49 -7.71
CA SER A 19 -7.55 2.88 -8.10
C SER A 19 -8.11 3.71 -6.93
N SER A 20 -9.10 3.15 -6.20
CA SER A 20 -9.64 3.77 -4.99
C SER A 20 -8.57 3.94 -3.90
N ALA A 21 -7.76 2.92 -3.64
CA ALA A 21 -6.65 3.02 -2.70
C ALA A 21 -5.64 4.09 -3.16
N SER A 22 -5.35 4.17 -4.46
CA SER A 22 -4.46 5.20 -5.01
C SER A 22 -5.03 6.61 -4.82
N ALA A 23 -6.35 6.80 -4.96
CA ALA A 23 -6.99 8.10 -4.70
C ALA A 23 -6.87 8.52 -3.22
N CYS A 24 -6.80 7.56 -2.30
CA CYS A 24 -6.68 7.81 -0.87
C CYS A 24 -5.24 8.02 -0.39
N LEU A 25 -4.22 8.08 -1.26
CA LEU A 25 -2.80 8.16 -0.86
C LEU A 25 -2.44 9.32 0.08
N ASN A 26 -3.22 10.40 0.07
CA ASN A 26 -3.00 11.58 0.92
C ASN A 26 -3.69 11.48 2.29
N ASP A 27 -4.54 10.48 2.51
CA ASP A 27 -5.25 10.24 3.77
C ASP A 27 -4.88 8.84 4.29
N SER A 28 -4.04 8.79 5.32
CA SER A 28 -3.48 7.54 5.82
C SER A 28 -4.54 6.58 6.40
N ALA A 29 -5.62 7.12 6.97
CA ALA A 29 -6.70 6.30 7.53
C ALA A 29 -7.53 5.70 6.39
N ALA A 30 -7.95 6.53 5.44
CA ALA A 30 -8.70 6.06 4.28
C ALA A 30 -7.88 5.11 3.40
N PHE A 31 -6.58 5.35 3.24
CA PHE A 31 -5.67 4.46 2.53
C PHE A 31 -5.59 3.09 3.21
N LYS A 32 -5.42 3.07 4.53
CA LYS A 32 -5.35 1.83 5.31
C LYS A 32 -6.63 1.02 5.18
N ASP A 33 -7.79 1.67 5.29
CA ASP A 33 -9.09 1.00 5.17
C ASP A 33 -9.29 0.45 3.74
N ALA A 34 -8.95 1.22 2.70
CA ALA A 34 -9.03 0.77 1.31
C ALA A 34 -8.13 -0.44 1.02
N ILE A 35 -6.91 -0.47 1.57
CA ILE A 35 -5.99 -1.60 1.44
C ILE A 35 -6.49 -2.82 2.22
N ALA A 36 -7.02 -2.64 3.44
CA ALA A 36 -7.59 -3.72 4.23
C ALA A 36 -8.82 -4.35 3.55
N GLU A 37 -9.68 -3.52 2.96
CA GLU A 37 -10.81 -3.99 2.17
C GLU A 37 -10.36 -4.75 0.93
N PHE A 38 -9.33 -4.26 0.23
CA PHE A 38 -8.74 -4.94 -0.91
C PHE A 38 -8.15 -6.30 -0.53
N ASP A 39 -7.40 -6.40 0.58
CA ASP A 39 -6.80 -7.66 1.05
C ASP A 39 -7.85 -8.69 1.47
N MET A 40 -8.87 -8.26 2.21
CA MET A 40 -9.99 -9.12 2.60
C MET A 40 -10.76 -9.63 1.36
N TRP A 41 -10.96 -8.76 0.37
CA TRP A 41 -11.60 -9.13 -0.89
C TRP A 41 -10.72 -10.09 -1.70
N LEU A 42 -9.40 -9.84 -1.80
CA LEU A 42 -8.45 -10.69 -2.51
C LEU A 42 -8.37 -12.09 -1.89
N SER A 43 -8.37 -12.17 -0.56
CA SER A 43 -8.37 -13.43 0.18
C SER A 43 -9.57 -14.33 -0.15
N LYS A 44 -10.75 -13.74 -0.41
CA LYS A 44 -11.96 -14.47 -0.84
C LYS A 44 -11.86 -15.01 -2.27
N HIS A 45 -11.11 -14.32 -3.14
CA HIS A 45 -10.97 -14.66 -4.57
C HIS A 45 -9.62 -15.31 -4.92
N LYS A 46 -8.73 -15.50 -3.94
CA LYS A 46 -7.39 -16.09 -4.12
C LYS A 46 -7.42 -17.45 -4.80
N ALA A 47 -8.45 -18.26 -4.50
CA ALA A 47 -8.66 -19.56 -5.13
C ALA A 47 -8.90 -19.44 -6.64
N LEU A 48 -9.56 -18.38 -7.12
CA LEU A 48 -9.78 -18.15 -8.56
C LEU A 48 -8.48 -17.75 -9.27
N PHE A 49 -7.69 -16.88 -8.64
CA PHE A 49 -6.36 -16.50 -9.16
C PHE A 49 -5.38 -17.67 -9.20
N SER A 50 -5.51 -18.65 -8.29
CA SER A 50 -4.65 -19.84 -8.22
C SER A 50 -5.15 -21.02 -9.05
N ALA A 51 -6.48 -21.17 -9.22
CA ALA A 51 -7.08 -22.28 -9.97
C ALA A 51 -7.10 -22.02 -11.49
N SER A 52 -7.12 -20.76 -11.91
CA SER A 52 -7.10 -20.43 -13.33
C SER A 52 -5.68 -20.55 -13.87
N ALA A 53 -5.35 -21.69 -14.48
CA ALA A 53 -4.32 -21.69 -15.51
C ALA A 53 -4.74 -20.61 -16.52
N PRO A 54 -3.98 -19.52 -16.74
CA PRO A 54 -4.44 -18.40 -17.55
C PRO A 54 -4.76 -18.93 -18.95
N VAL A 55 -6.06 -19.05 -19.23
CA VAL A 55 -6.56 -19.63 -20.48
C VAL A 55 -6.30 -18.65 -21.62
N GLN A 56 -6.20 -17.35 -21.30
CA GLN A 56 -5.97 -16.28 -22.26
C GLN A 56 -4.76 -15.44 -21.86
N MET A 57 -3.89 -15.16 -22.84
CA MET A 57 -2.69 -14.32 -22.70
C MET A 57 -3.00 -12.95 -22.08
N ASN A 58 -4.20 -12.43 -22.36
CA ASN A 58 -4.72 -11.16 -21.86
C ASN A 58 -4.95 -11.16 -20.33
N GLU A 59 -5.47 -12.25 -19.76
CA GLU A 59 -5.74 -12.34 -18.32
C GLU A 59 -4.44 -12.33 -17.51
N ARG A 60 -3.38 -12.93 -18.07
CA ARG A 60 -2.04 -12.92 -17.47
C ARG A 60 -1.40 -11.53 -17.49
N GLU A 61 -1.59 -10.79 -18.57
CA GLU A 61 -1.10 -9.42 -18.68
C GLU A 61 -1.83 -8.49 -17.69
N GLU A 62 -3.14 -8.65 -17.54
CA GLU A 62 -3.94 -7.90 -16.57
C GLU A 62 -3.52 -8.19 -15.12
N ILE A 63 -3.22 -9.45 -14.79
CA ILE A 63 -2.68 -9.83 -13.47
C ILE A 63 -1.30 -9.20 -13.25
N ASN A 64 -0.43 -9.18 -14.26
CA ASN A 64 0.87 -8.50 -14.16
C ASN A 64 0.70 -7.00 -13.93
N GLN A 65 -0.26 -6.34 -14.61
CA GLN A 65 -0.56 -4.93 -14.36
C GLN A 65 -1.05 -4.70 -12.92
N LEU A 66 -1.90 -5.57 -12.39
CA LEU A 66 -2.33 -5.52 -10.99
C LEU A 66 -1.14 -5.63 -10.02
N ILE A 67 -0.23 -6.58 -10.25
CA ILE A 67 0.98 -6.74 -9.44
C ILE A 67 1.83 -5.47 -9.49
N HIS A 68 2.06 -4.90 -10.68
CA HIS A 68 2.83 -3.67 -10.82
C HIS A 68 2.20 -2.49 -10.08
N GLN A 69 0.86 -2.36 -10.10
CA GLN A 69 0.17 -1.31 -9.34
C GLN A 69 0.33 -1.50 -7.83
N VAL A 70 0.19 -2.72 -7.33
CA VAL A 70 0.40 -3.04 -5.91
C VAL A 70 1.85 -2.75 -5.50
N THR A 71 2.85 -3.17 -6.27
CA THR A 71 4.26 -2.91 -5.96
C THR A 71 4.57 -1.41 -5.89
N ARG A 72 3.97 -0.61 -6.79
CA ARG A 72 4.14 0.85 -6.76
C ARG A 72 3.54 1.47 -5.50
N LEU A 73 2.34 1.04 -5.12
CA LEU A 73 1.67 1.51 -3.90
C LEU A 73 2.47 1.13 -2.65
N GLU A 74 3.01 -0.08 -2.60
CA GLU A 74 3.87 -0.54 -1.52
C GLU A 74 5.15 0.30 -1.39
N LEU A 75 5.82 0.58 -2.52
CA LEU A 75 7.03 1.40 -2.53
C LEU A 75 6.74 2.83 -2.02
N GLN A 76 5.62 3.41 -2.46
CA GLN A 76 5.21 4.73 -2.00
C GLN A 76 4.85 4.75 -0.51
N ALA A 77 4.14 3.74 -0.02
CA ALA A 77 3.83 3.62 1.40
C ALA A 77 5.10 3.50 2.25
N ARG A 78 6.09 2.71 1.80
CA ARG A 78 7.40 2.61 2.47
C ARG A 78 8.16 3.92 2.49
N TYR A 79 8.18 4.64 1.36
CA TYR A 79 8.80 5.96 1.29
C TYR A 79 8.16 6.94 2.27
N ASN A 80 6.82 6.98 2.33
CA ASN A 80 6.08 7.84 3.25
C ASN A 80 6.40 7.49 4.72
N ILE A 81 6.50 6.21 5.07
CA ILE A 81 6.90 5.78 6.42
C ILE A 81 8.32 6.26 6.75
N SER A 82 9.26 6.10 5.82
CA SER A 82 10.65 6.57 6.01
C SER A 82 10.70 8.07 6.27
N LEU A 83 9.98 8.87 5.48
CA LEU A 83 9.93 10.32 5.63
C LEU A 83 9.38 10.73 7.00
N VAL A 84 8.31 10.08 7.46
CA VAL A 84 7.74 10.36 8.80
C VAL A 84 8.73 9.99 9.91
N SER A 85 9.44 8.87 9.78
CA SER A 85 10.47 8.46 10.73
C SER A 85 11.63 9.46 10.79
N ASP A 86 12.08 9.95 9.63
CA ASP A 86 13.16 10.97 9.55
C ASP A 86 12.72 12.28 10.21
N MET A 87 11.46 12.71 9.98
CA MET A 87 10.89 13.89 10.62
C MET A 87 10.78 13.73 12.15
N GLN A 88 10.37 12.56 12.63
CA GLN A 88 10.37 12.26 14.07
C GLN A 88 11.77 12.34 14.66
N GLY A 89 12.76 11.74 13.99
CA GLY A 89 14.16 11.83 14.40
C GLY A 89 14.68 13.26 14.45
N TYR A 90 14.35 14.08 13.45
CA TYR A 90 14.71 15.50 13.44
C TYR A 90 14.08 16.27 14.61
N ILE A 91 12.78 16.08 14.88
CA ILE A 91 12.08 16.72 16.00
C ILE A 91 12.68 16.30 17.34
N HIS A 92 12.93 15.00 17.53
CA HIS A 92 13.56 14.49 18.75
C HIS A 92 14.96 15.06 18.95
N GLY A 93 15.79 15.11 17.90
CA GLY A 93 17.12 15.71 17.97
C GLY A 93 17.09 17.20 18.34
N GLN A 94 16.15 17.98 17.81
CA GLN A 94 15.98 19.40 18.16
C GLN A 94 15.53 19.60 19.63
N LEU A 95 14.66 18.71 20.14
CA LEU A 95 14.20 18.74 21.53
C LEU A 95 15.30 18.31 22.52
N GLU A 96 16.17 17.39 22.11
CA GLU A 96 17.33 16.96 22.90
C GLU A 96 18.43 18.03 22.94
N ASP A 97 18.73 18.67 21.80
CA ASP A 97 19.72 19.77 21.74
C ASP A 97 19.31 20.98 22.59
N THR A 98 18.01 21.25 22.72
CA THR A 98 17.49 22.37 23.52
C THR A 98 17.41 22.09 25.03
N THR A 99 17.56 20.83 25.47
CA THR A 99 17.47 20.46 26.90
C THR A 99 18.82 20.28 27.59
N THR A 100 19.94 20.26 26.84
CA THR A 100 21.29 20.37 27.42
C THR A 100 21.70 21.83 27.62
N PRO A 101 21.93 22.30 28.87
CA PRO A 101 22.49 23.63 29.08
C PRO A 101 23.89 23.67 28.49
N HIS A 102 24.08 24.55 27.51
CA HIS A 102 25.38 24.82 26.93
C HIS A 102 26.26 25.51 28.00
N THR A 103 26.93 24.75 28.86
CA THR A 103 27.98 25.30 29.74
C THR A 103 29.11 25.81 28.85
N PRO A 104 29.37 27.13 28.79
CA PRO A 104 30.50 27.63 28.03
C PRO A 104 31.77 27.22 28.77
N TYR A 105 32.56 26.33 28.17
CA TYR A 105 33.89 26.05 28.65
C TYR A 105 34.72 27.33 28.56
N ARG A 106 35.09 27.85 29.74
CA ARG A 106 36.05 28.94 29.91
C ARG A 106 37.45 28.31 29.98
N ARG A 107 38.30 28.59 28.99
CA ARG A 107 39.75 28.54 29.14
C ARG A 107 40.34 29.82 28.57
#